data_AF-A0A2N0FWQ6-F1
#
_entry.id   AF-A0A2N0FWQ6-F1
#
_cell.length_a   1.000
_cell.length_b   1.000
_cell.length_c   1.000
_cell.angle_alpha   90.00
_cell.angle_beta   90.00
_cell.angle_gamma   90.00
#
_symmetry.space_group_name_H-M   'P 1'
#
loop_
_entity.id
_entity.type
_entity.pdbx_description
1 polymer ?
#
loop_
_entity_poly.entity_id
_entity_poly.type
_entity_poly.pdbx_seq_one_letter_code
_entity_poly.pdbx_strand_id
1 'polypeptide(L)'
;MKIAIIGAGNLGLAIAKGILNSNGATTMFLTKRNTAEIKDFEKYGNVTVSDDNREAVKNSDILILAVQPSQLEAILLDFKDLLSENHVIISTITGFTIEKMEAILGSDHHIIRSMPNTAISVGQSMTCICSNQKGKKKVQLAKAIFNRMGHSMEIPESQMQAATVICASGIAFWMRLIRATTQGAIQLGFDAKEAQELAMHTCHGAAGLLIESGSHPEAEIDKVTTPKGCTIQGLNEMEHQGLSSSLIQGIVASFEKISKIKENQL
;
A
#
# COMPACT_ATOMS: atom_id res chain seq x y z
N MET A 1 2.48 -21.32 1.15
CA MET A 1 3.57 -20.66 0.40
C MET A 1 4.74 -20.42 1.34
N LYS A 2 6.00 -20.58 0.92
CA LYS A 2 7.18 -20.20 1.74
C LYS A 2 7.56 -18.75 1.42
N ILE A 3 7.48 -17.86 2.40
CA ILE A 3 7.63 -16.42 2.18
C ILE A 3 8.76 -15.87 3.05
N ALA A 4 9.66 -15.09 2.47
CA ALA A 4 10.58 -14.24 3.21
C ALA A 4 10.16 -12.77 3.06
N ILE A 5 10.05 -12.06 4.19
CA ILE A 5 9.93 -10.61 4.21
C ILE A 5 11.30 -10.05 4.59
N ILE A 6 11.98 -9.50 3.60
CA ILE A 6 13.28 -8.87 3.75
C ILE A 6 13.05 -7.43 4.17
N GLY A 7 13.30 -7.13 5.45
CA GLY A 7 12.99 -5.84 6.06
C GLY A 7 11.67 -5.82 6.84
N ALA A 8 11.72 -6.27 8.09
CA ALA A 8 10.60 -6.23 9.03
C ALA A 8 10.49 -4.88 9.76
N GLY A 9 10.40 -3.79 9.00
CA GLY A 9 9.97 -2.48 9.49
C GLY A 9 8.44 -2.38 9.59
N ASN A 10 7.88 -1.17 9.75
CA ASN A 10 6.43 -0.99 9.88
C ASN A 10 5.62 -1.64 8.74
N LEU A 11 6.04 -1.43 7.48
CA LEU A 11 5.36 -2.01 6.32
C LEU A 11 5.55 -3.53 6.25
N GLY A 12 6.79 -4.02 6.41
CA GLY A 12 7.08 -5.46 6.37
C GLY A 12 6.30 -6.23 7.44
N LEU A 13 6.22 -5.69 8.66
CA LEU A 13 5.43 -6.28 9.75
C LEU A 13 3.92 -6.23 9.49
N ALA A 14 3.41 -5.16 8.87
CA ALA A 14 2.00 -5.08 8.50
C ALA A 14 1.63 -6.13 7.42
N ILE A 15 2.50 -6.32 6.42
CA ILE A 15 2.37 -7.39 5.43
C ILE A 15 2.44 -8.77 6.11
N ALA A 16 3.41 -8.97 7.00
CA ALA A 16 3.56 -10.22 7.76
C ALA A 16 2.26 -10.58 8.49
N LYS A 17 1.74 -9.65 9.29
CA LYS A 17 0.49 -9.84 10.05
C LYS A 17 -0.68 -10.18 9.13
N GLY A 18 -0.86 -9.46 8.03
CA GLY A 18 -1.97 -9.72 7.11
C GLY A 18 -1.88 -11.09 6.42
N ILE A 19 -0.67 -11.53 6.06
CA ILE A 19 -0.45 -12.88 5.51
C ILE A 19 -0.71 -13.95 6.57
N LEU A 20 -0.22 -13.76 7.80
CA LEU A 20 -0.40 -14.71 8.90
C LEU A 20 -1.87 -14.84 9.31
N ASN A 21 -2.60 -13.73 9.44
CA ASN A 21 -4.02 -13.72 9.80
C ASN A 21 -4.92 -14.45 8.78
N SER A 22 -4.48 -14.52 7.52
CA SER A 22 -5.19 -15.24 6.46
C SER A 22 -4.67 -16.66 6.23
N ASN A 23 -3.75 -17.15 7.06
CA ASN A 23 -3.04 -18.43 6.89
C ASN A 23 -2.41 -18.56 5.47
N GLY A 24 -1.88 -17.45 4.93
CA GLY A 24 -1.32 -17.39 3.58
C GLY A 24 0.07 -18.02 3.46
N ALA A 25 0.81 -18.14 4.57
CA ALA A 25 2.16 -18.70 4.60
C ALA A 25 2.20 -20.07 5.29
N THR A 26 2.91 -21.00 4.65
CA THR A 26 3.24 -22.31 5.26
C THR A 26 4.42 -22.14 6.20
N THR A 27 5.43 -21.39 5.76
CA THR A 27 6.55 -20.91 6.56
C THR A 27 6.81 -19.45 6.19
N MET A 28 7.26 -18.66 7.16
CA MET A 28 7.59 -17.26 6.96
C MET A 28 8.93 -16.92 7.60
N PHE A 29 9.83 -16.29 6.86
CA PHE A 29 11.01 -15.61 7.41
C PHE A 29 10.73 -14.12 7.54
N LEU A 30 11.06 -13.53 8.70
CA LEU A 30 11.06 -12.09 8.92
C LEU A 30 12.48 -11.64 9.22
N THR A 31 13.05 -10.79 8.36
CA THR A 31 14.44 -10.34 8.55
C THR A 31 14.55 -8.91 9.04
N LYS A 32 15.41 -8.69 10.03
CA LYS A 32 15.77 -7.36 10.55
C LYS A 32 17.13 -7.40 11.23
N ARG A 33 17.92 -6.34 11.06
CA ARG A 33 19.25 -6.22 11.70
C ARG A 33 19.20 -6.36 13.23
N ASN A 34 18.16 -5.83 13.86
CA ASN A 34 17.88 -6.03 15.28
C ASN A 34 16.59 -6.85 15.42
N THR A 35 16.74 -8.12 15.79
CA THR A 35 15.65 -9.09 15.87
C THR A 35 14.84 -9.00 17.16
N ALA A 36 15.36 -8.35 18.21
CA ALA A 36 14.72 -8.30 19.53
C ALA A 36 13.29 -7.74 19.47
N GLU A 37 13.06 -6.71 18.65
CA GLU A 37 11.76 -6.03 18.51
C GLU A 37 10.71 -6.87 17.77
N ILE A 38 11.12 -7.91 17.05
CA ILE A 38 10.23 -8.72 16.20
C ILE A 38 10.19 -10.18 16.62
N LYS A 39 10.96 -10.58 17.62
CA LYS A 39 11.07 -11.96 18.11
C LYS A 39 9.72 -12.56 18.54
N ASP A 40 8.81 -11.72 19.03
CA ASP A 40 7.46 -12.13 19.41
C ASP A 40 6.64 -12.73 18.25
N PHE A 41 7.02 -12.49 16.99
CA PHE A 41 6.38 -13.12 15.85
C PHE A 41 6.65 -14.63 15.76
N GLU A 42 7.68 -15.17 16.41
CA GLU A 42 7.91 -16.63 16.45
C GLU A 42 6.76 -17.37 17.16
N LYS A 43 5.96 -16.68 17.99
CA LYS A 43 4.77 -17.24 18.66
C LYS A 43 3.69 -17.72 17.67
N TYR A 44 3.72 -17.29 16.41
CA TYR A 44 2.84 -17.82 15.36
C TYR A 44 3.20 -19.27 14.96
N GLY A 45 4.36 -19.79 15.37
CA GLY A 45 4.78 -21.20 15.20
C GLY A 45 5.27 -21.56 13.80
N ASN A 46 4.89 -20.81 12.76
CA ASN A 46 5.36 -20.95 11.39
C ASN A 46 6.28 -19.80 10.93
N VAL A 47 6.71 -18.95 11.87
CA VAL A 47 7.57 -17.78 11.62
C VAL A 47 8.95 -18.02 12.21
N THR A 48 9.98 -17.77 11.40
CA THR A 48 11.38 -17.69 11.82
C THR A 48 11.84 -16.25 11.73
N VAL A 49 12.39 -15.71 12.82
CA VAL A 49 13.02 -14.38 12.85
C VAL A 49 14.52 -14.55 12.66
N SER A 50 15.11 -13.81 11.71
CA SER A 50 16.54 -13.88 11.43
C SER A 50 17.12 -12.50 11.14
N ASP A 51 18.41 -12.31 11.38
CA ASP A 51 19.18 -11.17 10.87
C ASP A 51 19.92 -11.51 9.57
N ASP A 52 19.85 -12.77 9.12
CA ASP A 52 20.47 -13.27 7.89
C ASP A 52 19.47 -13.31 6.72
N ASN A 53 19.64 -12.39 5.77
CA ASN A 53 18.84 -12.36 4.54
C ASN A 53 19.11 -13.58 3.64
N ARG A 54 20.34 -14.08 3.59
CA ARG A 54 20.74 -15.20 2.73
C ARG A 54 20.07 -16.49 3.20
N GLU A 55 19.98 -16.70 4.51
CA GLU A 55 19.21 -17.81 5.09
C GLU A 55 17.73 -17.75 4.69
N ALA A 56 17.11 -16.57 4.85
CA ALA A 56 15.70 -16.37 4.52
C ALA A 56 15.40 -16.64 3.03
N VAL A 57 16.30 -16.20 2.13
CA VAL A 57 16.19 -16.41 0.68
C VAL A 57 16.25 -17.90 0.34
N LYS A 58 17.26 -18.63 0.84
CA LYS A 58 17.41 -20.08 0.56
C LYS A 58 16.19 -20.92 0.93
N ASN A 59 15.45 -20.50 1.95
CA ASN A 59 14.33 -21.25 2.52
C ASN A 59 12.94 -20.75 2.06
N SER A 60 12.89 -19.84 1.08
CA SER A 60 11.64 -19.20 0.64
C SER A 60 11.47 -19.22 -0.87
N ASP A 61 10.22 -19.28 -1.33
CA ASP A 61 9.89 -19.22 -2.76
C ASP A 61 9.53 -17.79 -3.19
N ILE A 62 9.00 -17.00 -2.24
CA ILE A 62 8.51 -15.63 -2.46
C ILE A 62 9.29 -14.69 -1.56
N LEU A 63 9.92 -13.69 -2.15
CA LEU A 63 10.74 -12.69 -1.47
C LEU A 63 10.01 -11.34 -1.53
N ILE A 64 9.51 -10.86 -0.41
CA ILE A 64 8.89 -9.54 -0.30
C ILE A 64 9.92 -8.57 0.27
N LEU A 65 10.32 -7.58 -0.51
CA LEU A 65 11.34 -6.60 -0.16
C LEU A 65 10.67 -5.34 0.40
N ALA A 66 10.81 -5.11 1.70
CA ALA A 66 10.20 -4.02 2.46
C ALA A 66 11.23 -3.18 3.23
N VAL A 67 12.36 -2.88 2.57
CA VAL A 67 13.47 -2.08 3.10
C VAL A 67 13.42 -0.62 2.61
N GLN A 68 14.33 0.21 3.13
CA GLN A 68 14.50 1.57 2.61
C GLN A 68 15.07 1.55 1.17
N PRO A 69 14.71 2.52 0.30
CA PRO A 69 15.19 2.56 -1.08
C PRO A 69 16.72 2.51 -1.21
N SER A 70 17.44 3.21 -0.33
CA SER A 70 18.92 3.26 -0.33
C SER A 70 19.59 1.93 0.01
N GLN A 71 18.86 0.97 0.58
CA GLN A 71 19.39 -0.33 1.01
C GLN A 71 19.19 -1.41 -0.06
N LEU A 72 18.25 -1.20 -0.99
CA LEU A 72 17.78 -2.25 -1.88
C LEU A 72 18.89 -2.82 -2.75
N GLU A 73 19.69 -1.97 -3.40
CA GLU A 73 20.76 -2.43 -4.31
C GLU A 73 21.77 -3.34 -3.60
N ALA A 74 22.27 -2.92 -2.44
CA ALA A 74 23.21 -3.71 -1.65
C ALA A 74 22.61 -5.07 -1.23
N ILE A 75 21.32 -5.09 -0.89
CA ILE A 75 20.61 -6.31 -0.51
C ILE A 75 20.39 -7.25 -1.70
N LEU A 76 20.05 -6.71 -2.87
CA LEU A 76 19.93 -7.52 -4.09
C LEU A 76 21.28 -8.14 -4.48
N LEU A 77 22.37 -7.36 -4.39
CA LEU A 77 23.72 -7.86 -4.64
C LEU A 77 24.15 -8.94 -3.65
N ASP A 78 23.72 -8.83 -2.39
CA ASP A 78 24.07 -9.76 -1.32
C ASP A 78 23.50 -11.16 -1.53
N PHE A 79 22.29 -11.33 -2.09
CA PHE A 79 21.67 -12.67 -2.24
C PHE A 79 21.47 -13.15 -3.68
N LYS A 80 21.83 -12.36 -4.71
CA LYS A 80 21.52 -12.71 -6.11
C LYS A 80 22.04 -14.09 -6.54
N ASP A 81 23.16 -14.54 -5.97
CA ASP A 81 23.77 -15.86 -6.23
C ASP A 81 22.90 -17.03 -5.72
N LEU A 82 21.93 -16.76 -4.85
CA LEU A 82 21.03 -17.75 -4.28
C LEU A 82 19.70 -17.86 -5.04
N LEU A 83 19.45 -16.97 -5.99
CA LEU A 83 18.19 -16.94 -6.73
C LEU A 83 18.12 -18.09 -7.73
N SER A 84 16.98 -18.77 -7.70
CA SER A 84 16.57 -19.77 -8.69
C SER A 84 15.49 -19.19 -9.60
N GLU A 85 15.22 -19.85 -10.73
CA GLU A 85 14.16 -19.44 -11.67
C GLU A 85 12.75 -19.42 -11.04
N ASN A 86 12.54 -20.24 -10.00
CA ASN A 86 11.25 -20.32 -9.30
C ASN A 86 10.99 -19.16 -8.32
N HIS A 87 12.02 -18.39 -7.93
CA HIS A 87 11.84 -17.31 -6.96
C HIS A 87 10.97 -16.20 -7.54
N VAL A 88 10.08 -15.67 -6.70
CA VAL A 88 9.25 -14.50 -7.02
C VAL A 88 9.68 -13.33 -6.15
N ILE A 89 10.27 -12.32 -6.77
CA ILE A 89 10.73 -11.10 -6.08
C ILE A 89 9.62 -10.05 -6.18
N ILE A 90 9.10 -9.64 -5.03
CA ILE A 90 8.06 -8.62 -4.89
C ILE A 90 8.66 -7.42 -4.15
N SER A 91 8.95 -6.35 -4.87
CA SER A 91 9.46 -5.11 -4.30
C SER A 91 8.32 -4.18 -3.89
N THR A 92 8.29 -3.71 -2.63
CA THR A 92 7.35 -2.68 -2.16
C THR A 92 7.96 -1.26 -2.20
N ILE A 93 9.06 -1.10 -2.93
CA ILE A 93 9.98 0.03 -2.73
C ILE A 93 9.70 1.13 -3.77
N THR A 94 9.52 2.34 -3.28
CA THR A 94 9.31 3.54 -4.11
C THR A 94 10.63 3.95 -4.76
N GLY A 95 10.57 4.39 -6.03
CA GLY A 95 11.72 4.97 -6.74
C GLY A 95 12.69 3.96 -7.38
N PHE A 96 12.57 2.66 -7.10
CA PHE A 96 13.41 1.63 -7.70
C PHE A 96 12.65 0.88 -8.80
N THR A 97 13.07 1.05 -10.06
CA THR A 97 12.36 0.49 -11.24
C THR A 97 12.65 -0.99 -11.45
N ILE A 98 11.79 -1.66 -12.20
CA ILE A 98 11.99 -3.03 -12.67
C ILE A 98 13.31 -3.11 -13.44
N GLU A 99 13.56 -2.15 -14.34
CA GLU A 99 14.81 -2.07 -15.10
C GLU A 99 16.05 -2.06 -14.19
N LYS A 100 16.05 -1.25 -13.12
CA LYS A 100 17.15 -1.23 -12.13
C LYS A 100 17.30 -2.58 -11.42
N MET A 101 16.19 -3.27 -11.13
CA MET A 101 16.25 -4.61 -10.54
C MET A 101 16.79 -5.65 -11.54
N GLU A 102 16.36 -5.60 -12.80
CA GLU A 102 16.84 -6.48 -13.87
C GLU A 102 18.32 -6.27 -14.17
N ALA A 103 18.83 -5.04 -14.07
CA ALA A 103 20.26 -4.77 -14.22
C ALA A 103 21.12 -5.47 -13.15
N ILE A 104 20.57 -5.76 -11.96
CA ILE A 104 21.28 -6.42 -10.86
C ILE A 104 21.05 -7.93 -10.85
N LEU A 105 19.80 -8.34 -11.04
CA LEU A 105 19.36 -9.73 -10.90
C LEU A 105 19.35 -10.50 -12.23
N GLY A 106 19.28 -9.81 -13.36
CA GLY A 106 18.91 -10.38 -14.65
C GLY A 106 17.40 -10.38 -14.89
N SER A 107 17.00 -10.46 -16.15
CA SER A 107 15.59 -10.42 -16.60
C SER A 107 14.88 -11.79 -16.55
N ASP A 108 15.62 -12.86 -16.25
CA ASP A 108 15.09 -14.22 -16.21
C ASP A 108 14.32 -14.57 -14.94
N HIS A 109 14.37 -13.70 -13.92
CA HIS A 109 13.63 -13.85 -12.67
C HIS A 109 12.24 -13.22 -12.72
N HIS A 110 11.33 -13.73 -11.89
CA HIS A 110 10.00 -13.16 -11.72
C HIS A 110 10.07 -11.91 -10.84
N ILE A 111 10.14 -10.73 -11.45
CA ILE A 111 10.20 -9.45 -10.74
C ILE A 111 8.84 -8.76 -10.80
N ILE A 112 8.32 -8.42 -9.62
CA ILE A 112 7.06 -7.74 -9.42
C ILE A 112 7.33 -6.52 -8.54
N ARG A 113 6.81 -5.36 -8.93
CA ARG A 113 6.69 -4.22 -8.03
C ARG A 113 5.28 -4.14 -7.50
N SER A 114 5.16 -3.76 -6.25
CA SER A 114 3.91 -3.54 -5.55
C SER A 114 3.98 -2.21 -4.81
N MET A 115 2.86 -1.51 -4.73
CA MET A 115 2.74 -0.26 -3.98
C MET A 115 1.53 -0.37 -3.06
N PRO A 116 1.68 -1.04 -1.91
CA PRO A 116 0.65 -1.05 -0.87
C PRO A 116 0.64 0.29 -0.12
N ASN A 117 -0.31 0.44 0.81
CA ASN A 117 -0.36 1.58 1.72
C ASN A 117 -0.44 1.13 3.19
N THR A 118 -0.47 2.09 4.11
CA THR A 118 -0.46 1.81 5.56
C THR A 118 -1.72 1.11 6.07
N ALA A 119 -2.84 1.17 5.33
CA ALA A 119 -4.07 0.46 5.66
C ALA A 119 -3.96 -1.07 5.47
N ILE A 120 -2.85 -1.57 4.95
CA ILE A 120 -2.54 -3.01 4.93
C ILE A 120 -2.52 -3.63 6.33
N SER A 121 -2.19 -2.82 7.35
CA SER A 121 -2.21 -3.23 8.76
C SER A 121 -3.60 -3.61 9.28
N VAL A 122 -4.66 -3.11 8.63
CA VAL A 122 -6.07 -3.37 8.97
C VAL A 122 -6.80 -4.11 7.85
N GLY A 123 -6.08 -4.65 6.87
CA GLY A 123 -6.65 -5.43 5.77
C GLY A 123 -7.47 -4.62 4.75
N GLN A 124 -7.25 -3.31 4.68
CA GLN A 124 -7.98 -2.39 3.79
C GLN A 124 -7.02 -1.63 2.86
N SER A 125 -5.89 -2.23 2.48
CA SER A 125 -4.93 -1.61 1.57
C SER A 125 -5.48 -1.52 0.16
N MET A 126 -5.14 -0.44 -0.55
CA MET A 126 -5.09 -0.47 -2.01
C MET A 126 -3.66 -0.77 -2.44
N THR A 127 -3.46 -1.80 -3.26
CA THR A 127 -2.13 -2.22 -3.73
C THR A 127 -2.04 -2.24 -5.24
N CYS A 128 -1.27 -1.31 -5.82
CA CYS A 128 -0.98 -1.33 -7.25
C CYS A 128 0.20 -2.27 -7.55
N ILE A 129 0.12 -3.02 -8.64
CA ILE A 129 1.09 -4.06 -9.00
C ILE A 129 1.52 -3.88 -10.46
N CYS A 130 2.81 -4.04 -10.73
CA CYS A 130 3.34 -4.19 -12.09
C CYS A 130 4.47 -5.24 -12.09
N SER A 131 4.87 -5.75 -13.25
CA SER A 131 5.88 -6.80 -13.34
C SER A 131 6.74 -6.70 -14.59
N ASN A 132 7.91 -7.33 -14.55
CA ASN A 132 8.68 -7.58 -15.77
C ASN A 132 8.00 -8.65 -16.65
N GLN A 133 8.58 -8.92 -17.82
CA GLN A 133 8.00 -9.87 -18.78
C GLN A 133 7.87 -11.28 -18.19
N LYS A 134 8.88 -11.76 -17.46
CA LYS A 134 8.84 -13.07 -16.78
C LYS A 134 7.83 -13.08 -15.62
N GLY A 135 7.75 -11.97 -14.88
CA GLY A 135 6.89 -11.76 -13.72
C GLY A 135 5.40 -11.81 -14.03
N LYS A 136 4.98 -11.54 -15.27
CA LYS A 136 3.58 -11.70 -15.74
C LYS A 136 2.98 -13.07 -15.37
N LYS A 137 3.80 -14.13 -15.39
CA LYS A 137 3.39 -15.50 -15.00
C LYS A 137 3.03 -15.64 -13.51
N LYS A 138 3.43 -14.68 -12.68
CA LYS A 138 3.27 -14.68 -11.21
C LYS A 138 2.49 -13.46 -10.69
N VAL A 139 1.97 -12.59 -11.56
CA VAL A 139 1.16 -11.43 -11.14
C VAL A 139 -0.10 -11.87 -10.38
N GLN A 140 -0.79 -12.92 -10.83
CA GLN A 140 -1.99 -13.42 -10.12
C GLN A 140 -1.66 -13.95 -8.72
N LEU A 141 -0.46 -14.52 -8.54
CA LEU A 141 0.03 -14.92 -7.22
C LEU A 141 0.22 -13.69 -6.32
N ALA A 142 0.87 -12.62 -6.82
CA ALA A 142 1.02 -11.38 -6.07
C ALA A 142 -0.34 -10.75 -5.73
N LYS A 143 -1.28 -10.70 -6.68
CA LYS A 143 -2.66 -10.24 -6.43
C LYS A 143 -3.34 -11.07 -5.34
N ALA A 144 -3.22 -12.39 -5.38
CA ALA A 144 -3.79 -13.28 -4.36
C ALA A 144 -3.20 -13.04 -2.96
N ILE A 145 -1.92 -12.66 -2.88
CA ILE A 145 -1.28 -12.27 -1.60
C ILE A 145 -1.87 -10.96 -1.10
N PHE A 146 -1.87 -9.91 -1.93
CA PHE A 146 -2.28 -8.57 -1.49
C PHE A 146 -3.80 -8.42 -1.31
N ASN A 147 -4.61 -9.18 -2.05
CA ASN A 147 -6.07 -9.21 -1.88
C ASN A 147 -6.50 -9.81 -0.53
N ARG A 148 -5.62 -10.51 0.19
CA ARG A 148 -5.89 -10.94 1.57
C ARG A 148 -5.84 -9.78 2.57
N MET A 149 -5.29 -8.63 2.15
CA MET A 149 -5.03 -7.46 3.00
C MET A 149 -5.64 -6.19 2.40
N GLY A 150 -6.63 -6.35 1.51
CA GLY A 150 -7.34 -5.27 0.85
C GLY A 150 -7.64 -5.60 -0.61
N HIS A 151 -7.43 -4.63 -1.50
CA HIS A 151 -7.66 -4.75 -2.93
C HIS A 151 -6.36 -4.53 -3.72
N SER A 152 -6.24 -5.18 -4.88
CA SER A 152 -5.08 -5.01 -5.76
C SER A 152 -5.46 -4.80 -7.22
N MET A 153 -4.69 -3.95 -7.89
CA MET A 153 -4.87 -3.60 -9.29
C MET A 153 -3.55 -3.70 -10.03
N GLU A 154 -3.58 -4.29 -11.23
CA GLU A 154 -2.43 -4.29 -12.12
C GLU A 154 -2.40 -3.00 -12.93
N ILE A 155 -1.25 -2.33 -12.96
CA ILE A 155 -1.06 -1.07 -13.68
C ILE A 155 0.28 -1.09 -14.45
N PRO A 156 0.44 -0.26 -15.50
CA PRO A 156 1.74 -0.01 -16.11
C PRO A 156 2.74 0.56 -15.10
N GLU A 157 4.03 0.19 -15.24
CA GLU A 157 5.06 0.71 -14.34
C GLU A 157 5.18 2.25 -14.39
N SER A 158 4.92 2.86 -15.54
CA SER A 158 4.90 4.32 -15.72
C SER A 158 3.91 5.03 -14.79
N GLN A 159 2.87 4.33 -14.32
CA GLN A 159 1.86 4.85 -13.41
C GLN A 159 2.19 4.62 -11.93
N MET A 160 3.26 3.88 -11.59
CA MET A 160 3.58 3.55 -10.19
C MET A 160 3.85 4.77 -9.31
N GLN A 161 4.39 5.86 -9.87
CA GLN A 161 4.58 7.11 -9.11
C GLN A 161 3.25 7.78 -8.79
N ALA A 162 2.34 7.84 -9.77
CA ALA A 162 0.98 8.34 -9.54
C ALA A 162 0.24 7.46 -8.52
N ALA A 163 0.35 6.13 -8.64
CA ALA A 163 -0.21 5.20 -7.67
C ALA A 163 0.35 5.39 -6.26
N THR A 164 1.65 5.70 -6.12
CA THR A 164 2.24 6.04 -4.82
C THR A 164 1.55 7.25 -4.19
N VAL A 165 1.31 8.31 -4.98
CA VAL A 165 0.63 9.51 -4.49
C VAL A 165 -0.83 9.22 -4.12
N ILE A 166 -1.57 8.56 -5.02
CA ILE A 166 -3.01 8.31 -4.82
C ILE A 166 -3.27 7.28 -3.72
N CYS A 167 -2.51 6.19 -3.67
CA CYS A 167 -2.79 5.06 -2.78
C CYS A 167 -2.03 5.15 -1.46
N ALA A 168 -0.74 5.50 -1.47
CA ALA A 168 0.07 5.54 -0.26
C ALA A 168 -0.08 6.88 0.45
N SER A 169 0.32 7.99 -0.20
CA SER A 169 0.16 9.34 0.38
C SER A 169 -1.32 9.72 0.54
N GLY A 170 -2.21 9.19 -0.32
CA GLY A 170 -3.65 9.45 -0.27
C GLY A 170 -4.30 9.08 1.05
N ILE A 171 -3.75 8.13 1.82
CA ILE A 171 -4.22 7.86 3.19
C ILE A 171 -4.18 9.14 4.05
N ALA A 172 -3.11 9.92 3.95
CA ALA A 172 -2.99 11.16 4.71
C ALA A 172 -4.00 12.22 4.24
N PHE A 173 -4.29 12.28 2.93
CA PHE A 173 -5.29 13.20 2.38
C PHE A 173 -6.69 12.87 2.89
N TRP A 174 -7.07 11.59 2.89
CA TRP A 174 -8.34 11.13 3.47
C TRP A 174 -8.41 11.37 4.98
N MET A 175 -7.33 11.11 5.73
CA MET A 175 -7.27 11.43 7.16
C MET A 175 -7.43 12.92 7.43
N ARG A 176 -6.91 13.79 6.55
CA ARG A 176 -7.07 15.24 6.67
C ARG A 176 -8.51 15.69 6.40
N LEU A 177 -9.21 15.04 5.47
CA LEU A 177 -10.64 15.25 5.21
C LEU A 177 -11.48 14.78 6.40
N ILE A 178 -11.23 13.58 6.93
CA ILE A 178 -11.87 13.08 8.16
C ILE A 178 -11.68 14.09 9.30
N ARG A 179 -10.45 14.60 9.49
CA ARG A 179 -10.17 15.60 10.52
C ARG A 179 -10.97 16.89 10.32
N ALA A 180 -11.13 17.36 9.08
CA ALA A 180 -11.95 18.54 8.77
C ALA A 180 -13.43 18.29 9.09
N THR A 181 -13.97 17.14 8.70
CA THR A 181 -15.33 16.72 9.03
C THR A 181 -15.56 16.64 10.55
N THR A 182 -14.60 16.10 11.30
CA THR A 182 -14.63 16.08 12.77
C THR A 182 -14.69 17.49 13.36
N GLN A 183 -13.95 18.46 12.81
CA GLN A 183 -14.03 19.86 13.25
C GLN A 183 -15.40 20.48 12.96
N GLY A 184 -15.98 20.17 11.80
CA GLY A 184 -17.35 20.56 11.45
C GLY A 184 -18.38 19.98 12.43
N ALA A 185 -18.28 18.70 12.78
CA ALA A 185 -19.16 18.09 13.77
C ALA A 185 -19.03 18.75 15.16
N ILE A 186 -17.82 19.08 15.62
CA ILE A 186 -17.63 19.81 16.88
C ILE A 186 -18.30 21.20 16.82
N GLN A 187 -18.17 21.91 15.70
CA GLN A 187 -18.83 23.20 15.49
C GLN A 187 -20.37 23.08 15.59
N LEU A 188 -20.93 21.91 15.24
CA LEU A 188 -22.35 21.60 15.34
C LEU A 188 -22.78 21.10 16.73
N GLY A 189 -21.85 21.04 17.70
CA GLY A 189 -22.15 20.75 19.10
C GLY A 189 -21.83 19.33 19.57
N PHE A 190 -21.16 18.50 18.76
CA PHE A 190 -20.71 17.17 19.18
C PHE A 190 -19.41 17.24 19.99
N ASP A 191 -19.27 16.36 20.97
CA ASP A 191 -17.99 16.18 21.67
C ASP A 191 -16.93 15.58 20.75
N ALA A 192 -15.66 15.86 21.03
CA ALA A 192 -14.55 15.52 20.13
C ALA A 192 -14.47 14.02 19.79
N LYS A 193 -14.76 13.15 20.76
CA LYS A 193 -14.75 11.69 20.55
C LYS A 193 -15.87 11.25 19.61
N GLU A 194 -17.09 11.69 19.87
CA GLU A 194 -18.28 11.36 19.06
C GLU A 194 -18.12 11.91 17.64
N ALA A 195 -17.69 13.17 17.51
CA ALA A 195 -17.42 13.82 16.23
C ALA A 195 -16.39 13.04 15.38
N GLN A 196 -15.39 12.44 16.01
CA GLN A 196 -14.40 11.62 15.32
C GLN A 196 -15.01 10.30 14.85
N GLU A 197 -15.76 9.61 15.71
CA GLU A 197 -16.45 8.35 15.36
C GLU A 197 -17.45 8.57 14.21
N LEU A 198 -18.27 9.63 14.27
CA LEU A 198 -19.21 10.00 13.20
C LEU A 198 -18.49 10.22 11.86
N ALA A 199 -17.40 10.98 11.86
CA ALA A 199 -16.65 11.28 10.64
C ALA A 199 -16.02 10.02 10.02
N MET A 200 -15.40 9.17 10.84
CA MET A 200 -14.75 7.95 10.36
C MET A 200 -15.75 6.95 9.77
N HIS A 201 -16.85 6.68 10.47
CA HIS A 201 -17.85 5.70 10.01
C HIS A 201 -18.64 6.21 8.80
N THR A 202 -18.98 7.50 8.75
CA THR A 202 -19.66 8.09 7.58
C THR A 202 -18.77 8.06 6.35
N CYS A 203 -17.48 8.41 6.49
CA CYS A 203 -16.51 8.32 5.40
C CYS A 203 -16.34 6.88 4.90
N HIS A 204 -16.26 5.91 5.81
CA HIS A 204 -16.16 4.49 5.46
C HIS A 204 -17.41 4.02 4.70
N GLY A 205 -18.60 4.37 5.17
CA GLY A 205 -19.86 4.04 4.51
C GLY A 205 -19.97 4.64 3.10
N ALA A 206 -19.59 5.91 2.92
CA ALA A 206 -19.60 6.56 1.61
C ALA A 206 -18.70 5.84 0.60
N ALA A 207 -17.47 5.47 1.01
CA ALA A 207 -16.58 4.68 0.16
C ALA A 207 -17.16 3.28 -0.12
N GLY A 208 -17.72 2.62 0.90
CA GLY A 208 -18.34 1.29 0.78
C GLY A 208 -19.49 1.27 -0.23
N LEU A 209 -20.39 2.27 -0.19
CA LEU A 209 -21.50 2.38 -1.14
C LEU A 209 -21.01 2.42 -2.60
N LEU A 210 -19.95 3.20 -2.89
CA LEU A 210 -19.38 3.30 -4.23
C LEU A 210 -18.68 2.01 -4.67
N ILE A 211 -17.99 1.34 -3.75
CA ILE A 211 -17.30 0.07 -4.02
C ILE A 211 -18.33 -1.02 -4.34
N GLU A 212 -19.40 -1.12 -3.55
CA GLU A 212 -20.43 -2.16 -3.71
C GLU A 212 -21.33 -1.89 -4.91
N SER A 213 -21.73 -0.64 -5.15
CA SER A 213 -22.64 -0.31 -6.24
C SER A 213 -21.96 -0.17 -7.59
N GLY A 214 -20.67 0.16 -7.62
CA GLY A 214 -19.93 0.49 -8.84
C GLY A 214 -20.46 1.74 -9.56
N SER A 215 -21.30 2.54 -8.89
CA SER A 215 -21.95 3.71 -9.49
C SER A 215 -21.02 4.91 -9.53
N HIS A 216 -21.32 5.84 -10.45
CA HIS A 216 -20.63 7.13 -10.49
C HIS A 216 -20.90 7.92 -9.19
N PRO A 217 -19.91 8.58 -8.58
CA PRO A 217 -20.09 9.32 -7.33
C PRO A 217 -21.25 10.33 -7.34
N GLU A 218 -21.36 11.14 -8.40
CA GLU A 218 -22.47 12.11 -8.54
C GLU A 218 -23.86 11.45 -8.49
N ALA A 219 -24.01 10.22 -9.00
CA ALA A 219 -25.29 9.52 -8.95
C ALA A 219 -25.66 9.09 -7.52
N GLU A 220 -24.70 8.77 -6.66
CA GLU A 220 -24.96 8.50 -5.24
C GLU A 220 -25.17 9.80 -4.44
N ILE A 221 -24.48 10.88 -4.82
CA ILE A 221 -24.68 12.22 -4.23
C ILE A 221 -26.10 12.73 -4.51
N ASP A 222 -26.61 12.56 -5.73
CA ASP A 222 -27.96 12.97 -6.11
C ASP A 222 -29.03 12.26 -5.27
N LYS A 223 -28.84 10.98 -4.94
CA LYS A 223 -29.79 10.21 -4.10
C LYS A 223 -29.94 10.76 -2.68
N VAL A 224 -28.89 11.41 -2.15
CA VAL A 224 -28.89 12.01 -0.81
C VAL A 224 -29.09 13.53 -0.84
N THR A 225 -29.32 14.09 -2.02
CA THR A 225 -29.49 15.53 -2.24
C THR A 225 -30.94 15.86 -2.61
N THR A 226 -31.67 16.42 -1.66
CA THR A 226 -33.07 16.79 -1.87
C THR A 226 -33.23 18.26 -2.26
N PRO A 227 -34.24 18.62 -3.09
CA PRO A 227 -34.54 20.02 -3.39
C PRO A 227 -34.74 20.85 -2.11
N LYS A 228 -34.09 22.01 -2.03
CA LYS A 228 -34.06 22.91 -0.84
C LYS A 228 -33.50 22.26 0.44
N GLY A 229 -32.83 21.12 0.34
CA GLY A 229 -32.25 20.40 1.48
C GLY A 229 -30.95 21.00 2.00
N CYS A 230 -30.53 20.58 3.19
CA CYS A 230 -29.25 21.00 3.77
C CYS A 230 -28.03 20.45 3.01
N THR A 231 -28.14 19.27 2.38
CA THR A 231 -27.05 18.64 1.61
C THR A 231 -26.57 19.55 0.47
N ILE A 232 -27.49 20.03 -0.39
CA ILE A 232 -27.12 20.88 -1.53
C ILE A 232 -26.50 22.21 -1.08
N GLN A 233 -27.01 22.80 0.01
CA GLN A 233 -26.43 24.02 0.57
C GLN A 233 -24.99 23.78 1.05
N GLY A 234 -24.74 22.66 1.71
CA GLY A 234 -23.40 22.28 2.18
C GLY A 234 -22.43 22.02 1.03
N LEU A 235 -22.84 21.24 0.01
CA LEU A 235 -22.01 20.93 -1.17
C LEU A 235 -21.62 22.21 -1.92
N ASN A 236 -22.58 23.12 -2.14
CA ASN A 236 -22.31 24.40 -2.81
C ASN A 236 -21.30 25.24 -2.03
N GLU A 237 -21.43 25.32 -0.70
CA GLU A 237 -20.47 26.06 0.13
C GLU A 237 -19.07 25.43 0.07
N MET A 238 -18.97 24.10 0.14
CA MET A 238 -17.68 23.40 0.00
C MET A 238 -16.99 23.71 -1.33
N GLU A 239 -17.75 23.73 -2.43
CA GLU A 239 -17.21 24.06 -3.75
C GLU A 239 -16.87 25.54 -3.89
N HIS A 240 -17.64 26.46 -3.30
CA HIS A 240 -17.27 27.87 -3.22
C HIS A 240 -15.95 28.11 -2.48
N GLN A 241 -15.66 27.29 -1.46
CA GLN A 241 -14.38 27.30 -0.75
C GLN A 241 -13.27 26.52 -1.48
N GLY A 242 -13.57 25.94 -2.65
CA GLY A 242 -12.59 25.29 -3.51
C GLY A 242 -12.19 23.88 -3.07
N LEU A 243 -13.09 23.12 -2.43
CA LEU A 243 -12.81 21.74 -1.98
C LEU A 243 -12.19 20.88 -3.09
N SER A 244 -12.89 20.72 -4.21
CA SER A 244 -12.43 19.89 -5.33
C SER A 244 -11.10 20.37 -5.91
N SER A 245 -10.97 21.68 -6.12
CA SER A 245 -9.74 22.30 -6.61
C SER A 245 -8.55 22.04 -5.68
N SER A 246 -8.73 22.25 -4.37
CA SER A 246 -7.66 22.08 -3.38
C SER A 246 -7.14 20.64 -3.34
N LEU A 247 -8.03 19.65 -3.43
CA LEU A 247 -7.67 18.23 -3.41
C LEU A 247 -6.90 17.84 -4.70
N ILE A 248 -7.41 18.25 -5.86
CA ILE A 248 -6.78 17.96 -7.15
C ILE A 248 -5.38 18.60 -7.20
N GLN A 249 -5.26 19.88 -6.87
CA GLN A 249 -3.97 20.58 -6.88
C GLN A 249 -2.99 20.00 -5.86
N GLY A 250 -3.45 19.60 -4.67
CA GLY A 250 -2.61 18.95 -3.68
C GLY A 250 -2.05 17.61 -4.16
N ILE A 251 -2.86 16.80 -4.84
CA ILE A 251 -2.44 15.53 -5.45
C ILE A 251 -1.41 15.79 -6.56
N VAL A 252 -1.68 16.73 -7.47
CA VAL A 252 -0.76 17.07 -8.58
C VAL A 252 0.58 17.59 -8.03
N ALA A 253 0.57 18.49 -7.05
CA ALA A 253 1.79 18.97 -6.40
C ALA A 253 2.60 17.83 -5.75
N SER A 254 1.93 16.86 -5.14
CA SER A 254 2.61 15.66 -4.60
C SER A 254 3.21 14.80 -5.72
N PHE A 255 2.56 14.70 -6.87
CA PHE A 255 3.06 13.98 -8.04
C PHE A 255 4.28 14.66 -8.67
N GLU A 256 4.28 15.98 -8.77
CA GLU A 256 5.44 16.74 -9.23
C GLU A 256 6.64 16.56 -8.29
N LYS A 257 6.40 16.55 -6.97
CA LYS A 257 7.46 16.38 -5.98
C LYS A 257 8.10 14.99 -6.06
N ILE A 258 7.32 13.93 -6.15
CA ILE A 258 7.87 12.56 -6.26
C ILE A 258 8.61 12.34 -7.58
N SER A 259 8.19 13.01 -8.65
CA SER A 259 8.87 12.98 -9.95
C SER A 259 10.28 13.56 -9.86
N LYS A 260 10.42 14.72 -9.20
CA LYS A 260 11.74 15.35 -8.93
C LYS A 260 12.64 14.49 -8.02
N ILE A 261 12.06 13.78 -7.05
CA ILE A 261 12.84 12.88 -6.18
C ILE A 261 13.43 11.72 -6.99
N LYS A 262 12.67 11.16 -7.93
CA LYS A 262 13.15 10.08 -8.80
C LYS A 262 14.29 10.54 -9.71
N GLU A 263 14.19 11.73 -10.28
CA GLU A 263 15.27 12.32 -11.11
C GLU A 263 16.58 12.44 -10.34
N ASN A 264 16.53 12.84 -9.06
CA ASN A 264 17.72 12.95 -8.21
C ASN A 264 18.28 11.61 -7.71
N GLN A 265 17.56 10.50 -7.95
CA GLN A 265 17.97 9.13 -7.60
C GLN A 265 18.40 8.31 -8.84
N LEU A 266 18.32 8.91 -10.02
CA LEU A 266 18.88 8.42 -11.28
C LEU A 266 20.27 9.02 -11.47
#